data_AF-A0AA42B948-F1
#
_entry.id   AF-A0AA42B948-F1
#
_cell.length_a   1.000
_cell.length_b   1.000
_cell.length_c   1.000
_cell.angle_alpha   90.00
_cell.angle_beta   90.00
_cell.angle_gamma   90.00
#
_symmetry.space_group_name_H-M   'P 1'
#
loop_
_entity.id
_entity.type
_entity.pdbx_description
1 polymer ?
#
loop_
_entity_poly.entity_id
_entity_poly.type
_entity_poly.pdbx_seq_one_letter_code
_entity_poly.pdbx_strand_id
1 'polypeptide(L)'
;MEPADAPKDQQSEPAVIPFPSRSLEQVSQRPAPLEAREPKPQDQPEAGETRAQPASRSLATGAVRWLAALSVALLLALGIGTALALTEVSRRDQLIRDHERQAAALTEANLAYQDQVSALVGERDRLAQERTALTKERDALVAERDALNATIDDLESTVAEYQKQVADLNARLGEQGRQLTQAREEASRQQTRAEEAEAFGVIMSQVVALDNEIHTEFERLFNAVADMNKAYRSGNSVGYFAAYEAALKSAARLDQLFAERARLLAQIGY
;
A
#
# COMPACT_ATOMS: atom_id res chain seq x y z
N MET A 1 36.61 -6.51 2.44
CA MET A 1 36.20 -7.11 1.16
C MET A 1 34.88 -6.45 0.81
N GLU A 2 35.02 -5.38 0.07
CA GLU A 2 33.97 -4.48 -0.42
C GLU A 2 33.68 -4.89 -1.86
N PRO A 3 32.42 -4.90 -2.30
CA PRO A 3 32.12 -4.61 -3.68
C PRO A 3 31.45 -3.24 -3.76
N ALA A 4 32.23 -2.31 -4.30
CA ALA A 4 31.72 -1.10 -4.92
C ALA A 4 30.94 -1.50 -6.17
N ASP A 5 29.71 -1.00 -6.32
CA ASP A 5 28.99 -1.04 -7.59
C ASP A 5 28.26 0.28 -7.83
N ALA A 6 28.90 1.06 -8.71
CA ALA A 6 28.38 1.78 -9.89
C ALA A 6 27.08 2.63 -9.82
N PRO A 7 27.03 3.72 -10.61
CA PRO A 7 26.17 4.88 -10.36
C PRO A 7 24.74 4.72 -10.91
N LYS A 8 23.83 5.50 -10.30
CA LYS A 8 22.45 5.71 -10.73
C LYS A 8 22.38 6.15 -12.19
N ASP A 9 21.72 5.36 -13.02
CA ASP A 9 21.34 5.72 -14.38
C ASP A 9 20.46 6.97 -14.39
N GLN A 10 20.94 7.97 -15.12
CA GLN A 10 20.22 9.15 -15.56
C GLN A 10 19.05 8.71 -16.43
N GLN A 11 17.82 8.99 -15.98
CA GLN A 11 16.66 8.93 -16.85
C GLN A 11 16.79 10.02 -17.92
N SER A 12 16.98 9.54 -19.14
CA SER A 12 17.10 10.27 -20.39
C SER A 12 15.85 11.13 -20.63
N GLU A 13 16.06 12.43 -20.77
CA GLU A 13 15.06 13.36 -21.31
C GLU A 13 14.59 12.89 -22.70
N PRO A 14 13.31 13.05 -23.06
CA PRO A 14 12.86 12.74 -24.40
C PRO A 14 13.49 13.73 -25.39
N ALA A 15 14.21 13.19 -26.37
CA ALA A 15 14.77 13.95 -27.48
C ALA A 15 13.65 14.68 -28.24
N VAL A 16 13.48 15.97 -27.96
CA VAL A 16 12.70 16.91 -28.77
C VAL A 16 13.46 17.08 -30.08
N ILE A 17 12.96 16.49 -31.15
CA ILE A 17 13.47 16.75 -32.50
C ILE A 17 12.96 18.14 -32.91
N PRO A 18 13.84 19.14 -33.13
CA PRO A 18 13.41 20.43 -33.62
C PRO A 18 13.07 20.32 -35.11
N PHE A 19 11.81 20.56 -35.46
CA PHE A 19 11.44 20.87 -36.85
C PHE A 19 12.06 22.21 -37.26
N PRO A 20 12.71 22.33 -38.42
CA PRO A 20 13.11 23.63 -38.93
C PRO A 20 11.87 24.39 -39.40
N SER A 21 11.49 25.42 -38.65
CA SER A 21 10.59 26.48 -39.09
C SER A 21 11.21 27.21 -40.28
N ARG A 22 10.84 26.82 -41.51
CA ARG A 22 11.21 27.58 -42.71
C ARG A 22 10.09 28.56 -43.02
N SER A 23 10.38 29.82 -42.72
CA SER A 23 9.60 31.02 -43.02
C SER A 23 9.18 31.05 -44.49
N LEU A 24 7.88 31.17 -44.73
CA LEU A 24 7.33 31.63 -46.01
C LEU A 24 7.40 33.15 -46.01
N GLU A 25 8.54 33.70 -46.42
CA GLU A 25 8.71 35.13 -46.63
C GLU A 25 9.03 35.39 -48.10
N GLN A 26 8.02 35.95 -48.77
CA GLN A 26 8.09 36.97 -49.82
C GLN A 26 9.19 36.86 -50.89
N VAL A 27 8.79 36.45 -52.10
CA VAL A 27 9.22 37.07 -53.36
C VAL A 27 8.02 36.97 -54.32
N SER A 28 7.27 38.06 -54.56
CA SER A 28 7.44 38.98 -55.70
C SER A 28 7.08 38.34 -57.05
N GLN A 29 6.26 38.86 -57.95
CA GLN A 29 5.56 40.13 -58.08
C GLN A 29 4.61 39.97 -59.27
N ARG A 30 3.38 40.48 -59.14
CA ARG A 30 2.52 40.85 -60.27
C ARG A 30 3.13 42.10 -60.93
N PRO A 31 2.89 42.33 -62.22
CA PRO A 31 2.22 43.60 -62.50
C PRO A 31 1.13 43.50 -63.58
N ALA A 32 0.18 44.41 -63.43
CA ALA A 32 -0.88 44.75 -64.37
C ALA A 32 -0.40 45.89 -65.32
N PRO A 33 -1.20 46.31 -66.32
CA PRO A 33 -0.76 46.99 -67.55
C PRO A 33 -0.71 48.53 -67.42
N LEU A 34 -0.08 49.22 -68.39
CA LEU A 34 -0.56 50.46 -69.06
C LEU A 34 0.49 51.06 -70.04
N GLU A 35 -0.01 51.42 -71.23
CA GLU A 35 0.27 52.61 -72.07
C GLU A 35 1.63 52.94 -72.73
N ALA A 36 1.57 52.88 -74.07
CA ALA A 36 1.79 53.96 -75.06
C ALA A 36 3.13 54.74 -75.12
N ARG A 37 3.82 54.58 -76.27
CA ARG A 37 4.34 55.70 -77.07
C ARG A 37 4.79 55.27 -78.48
N GLU A 38 4.22 55.89 -79.51
CA GLU A 38 4.77 55.95 -80.87
C GLU A 38 6.10 56.75 -80.90
N PRO A 39 6.90 56.69 -81.98
CA PRO A 39 6.68 57.62 -83.10
C PRO A 39 6.91 57.05 -84.53
N LYS A 40 6.19 57.67 -85.48
CA LYS A 40 6.34 57.74 -86.96
C LYS A 40 7.48 58.72 -87.36
N PRO A 41 7.69 59.09 -88.65
CA PRO A 41 7.66 58.41 -89.97
C PRO A 41 8.92 58.77 -90.83
N GLN A 42 8.82 58.69 -92.17
CA GLN A 42 9.68 59.22 -93.25
C GLN A 42 10.69 58.24 -93.86
N ASP A 43 10.92 58.18 -95.17
CA ASP A 43 10.27 58.73 -96.35
C ASP A 43 10.78 57.92 -97.57
N GLN A 44 9.99 57.92 -98.65
CA GLN A 44 10.26 57.42 -100.00
C GLN A 44 11.39 58.28 -100.69
N PRO A 45 11.73 58.25 -102.01
CA PRO A 45 10.99 57.69 -103.16
C PRO A 45 11.79 57.20 -104.40
N GLU A 46 11.02 56.77 -105.42
CA GLU A 46 11.16 57.04 -106.88
C GLU A 46 12.46 56.67 -107.63
N ALA A 47 12.50 56.46 -108.95
CA ALA A 47 11.55 56.27 -110.04
C ALA A 47 12.44 55.82 -111.23
N GLY A 48 11.87 55.12 -112.21
CA GLY A 48 12.62 54.74 -113.41
C GLY A 48 11.73 54.04 -114.42
N GLU A 49 10.79 54.79 -114.98
CA GLU A 49 10.05 54.41 -116.17
C GLU A 49 10.99 54.12 -117.34
N THR A 50 10.73 53.07 -118.13
CA THR A 50 10.69 53.27 -119.59
C THR A 50 9.76 52.27 -120.26
N ARG A 51 9.05 52.81 -121.23
CA ARG A 51 7.89 52.31 -121.96
C ARG A 51 8.32 51.61 -123.25
N ALA A 52 7.58 50.54 -123.64
CA ALA A 52 6.97 50.30 -124.96
C ALA A 52 6.94 48.80 -125.38
N GLN A 53 5.72 48.22 -125.30
CA GLN A 53 4.96 47.43 -126.30
C GLN A 53 5.66 46.69 -127.48
N PRO A 54 4.95 45.77 -128.18
CA PRO A 54 4.15 44.65 -127.72
C PRO A 54 4.47 43.36 -128.51
N ALA A 55 4.26 42.17 -127.94
CA ALA A 55 4.20 40.97 -128.77
C ALA A 55 3.25 39.93 -128.17
N SER A 56 2.09 39.92 -128.78
CA SER A 56 1.05 38.91 -128.73
C SER A 56 1.54 37.49 -129.00
N ARG A 57 0.92 36.56 -128.27
CA ARG A 57 0.52 35.19 -128.64
C ARG A 57 1.52 34.04 -128.44
N SER A 58 0.97 33.06 -127.74
CA SER A 58 1.19 31.60 -127.86
C SER A 58 2.20 30.91 -126.93
N LEU A 59 1.93 30.96 -125.61
CA LEU A 59 2.34 29.89 -124.68
C LEU A 59 1.16 29.42 -123.82
N ALA A 60 -0.03 29.33 -124.43
CA ALA A 60 -1.27 28.98 -123.75
C ALA A 60 -1.36 27.49 -123.32
N THR A 61 -0.41 26.64 -123.71
CA THR A 61 -0.42 25.21 -123.35
C THR A 61 0.63 24.83 -122.30
N GLY A 62 1.80 25.46 -122.28
CA GLY A 62 2.87 25.15 -121.32
C GLY A 62 2.58 25.68 -119.91
N ALA A 63 2.12 26.92 -119.80
CA ALA A 63 1.78 27.54 -118.51
C ALA A 63 0.60 26.85 -117.81
N VAL A 64 -0.41 26.43 -118.58
CA VAL A 64 -1.58 25.70 -118.06
C VAL A 64 -1.18 24.32 -117.54
N ARG A 65 -0.25 23.63 -118.21
CA ARG A 65 0.27 22.33 -117.74
C ARG A 65 1.10 22.47 -116.46
N TRP A 66 1.89 23.53 -116.34
CA TRP A 66 2.62 23.84 -115.10
C TRP A 66 1.70 24.22 -113.95
N LEU A 67 0.66 25.03 -114.19
CA LEU A 67 -0.38 25.34 -113.22
C LEU A 67 -1.15 24.09 -112.78
N ALA A 68 -1.49 23.19 -113.71
CA ALA A 68 -2.13 21.92 -113.40
C ALA A 68 -1.21 21.00 -112.57
N ALA A 69 0.06 20.86 -112.95
CA ALA A 69 1.04 20.08 -112.19
C ALA A 69 1.29 20.67 -110.78
N LEU A 70 1.34 22.00 -110.67
CA LEU A 70 1.53 22.71 -109.39
C LEU A 70 0.29 22.60 -108.51
N SER A 71 -0.91 22.64 -109.09
CA SER A 71 -2.17 22.38 -108.38
C SER A 71 -2.24 20.94 -107.86
N VAL A 72 -1.86 19.94 -108.66
CA VAL A 72 -1.77 18.54 -108.23
C VAL A 72 -0.73 18.37 -107.13
N ALA A 73 0.43 19.02 -107.24
CA ALA A 73 1.46 19.00 -106.20
C ALA A 73 0.97 19.65 -104.88
N LEU A 74 0.21 20.75 -104.97
CA LEU A 74 -0.41 21.41 -103.82
C LEU A 74 -1.46 20.54 -103.15
N LEU A 75 -2.29 19.85 -103.95
CA LEU A 75 -3.28 18.89 -103.44
C LEU A 75 -2.61 17.68 -102.78
N LEU A 76 -1.51 17.18 -103.34
CA LEU A 76 -0.71 16.10 -102.73
C LEU A 76 -0.05 16.56 -101.43
N ALA A 77 0.55 17.77 -101.41
CA ALA A 77 1.14 18.34 -100.21
C ALA A 77 0.09 18.56 -99.12
N LEU A 78 -1.10 19.01 -99.48
CA LEU A 78 -2.24 19.14 -98.58
C LEU A 78 -2.70 17.77 -98.06
N GLY A 79 -2.80 16.76 -98.93
CA GLY A 79 -3.14 15.38 -98.57
C GLY A 79 -2.13 14.71 -97.62
N ILE A 80 -0.84 14.91 -97.86
CA ILE A 80 0.24 14.41 -97.00
C ILE A 80 0.27 15.18 -95.67
N GLY A 81 0.12 16.51 -95.71
CA GLY A 81 0.07 17.36 -94.53
C GLY A 81 -1.12 17.04 -93.63
N THR A 82 -2.30 16.79 -94.21
CA THR A 82 -3.49 16.33 -93.49
C THR A 82 -3.33 14.94 -92.91
N ALA A 83 -2.72 13.99 -93.63
CA ALA A 83 -2.43 12.66 -93.10
C ALA A 83 -1.47 12.70 -91.90
N LEU A 84 -0.37 13.47 -91.98
CA LEU A 84 0.56 13.66 -90.88
C LEU A 84 -0.11 14.33 -89.67
N ALA A 85 -0.91 15.37 -89.90
CA ALA A 85 -1.67 16.04 -88.84
C ALA A 85 -2.62 15.07 -88.13
N LEU A 86 -3.34 14.20 -88.85
CA LEU A 86 -4.22 13.19 -88.27
C LEU A 86 -3.46 12.17 -87.41
N THR A 87 -2.27 11.73 -87.86
CA THR A 87 -1.44 10.79 -87.07
C THR A 87 -0.90 11.41 -85.78
N GLU A 88 -0.45 12.68 -85.83
CA GLU A 88 0.05 13.41 -84.67
C GLU A 88 -1.08 13.72 -83.68
N VAL A 89 -2.26 14.12 -84.17
CA VAL A 89 -3.46 14.28 -83.33
C VAL A 89 -3.83 12.96 -82.66
N SER A 90 -3.84 11.85 -83.41
CA SER A 90 -4.13 10.52 -82.84
C SER A 90 -3.14 10.11 -81.75
N ARG A 91 -1.85 10.42 -81.92
CA ARG A 91 -0.80 10.18 -80.93
C ARG A 91 -1.01 11.02 -79.67
N ARG A 92 -1.32 12.31 -79.83
CA ARG A 92 -1.63 13.19 -78.70
C ARG A 92 -2.86 12.74 -77.95
N ASP A 93 -3.91 12.32 -78.65
CA ASP A 93 -5.13 11.78 -78.03
C ASP A 93 -4.85 10.50 -77.23
N GLN A 94 -3.94 9.64 -77.70
CA GLN A 94 -3.49 8.47 -76.93
C GLN A 94 -2.77 8.89 -75.64
N LEU A 95 -1.80 9.82 -75.75
CA LEU A 95 -1.08 10.33 -74.58
C LEU A 95 -2.00 11.03 -73.57
N ILE A 96 -2.97 11.82 -74.04
CA ILE A 96 -3.98 12.46 -73.19
C ILE A 96 -4.78 11.39 -72.45
N ARG A 97 -5.29 10.37 -73.15
CA ARG A 97 -6.02 9.26 -72.51
C ARG A 97 -5.17 8.50 -71.50
N ASP A 98 -3.89 8.29 -71.79
CA ASP A 98 -2.99 7.60 -70.86
C ASP A 98 -2.72 8.43 -69.61
N HIS A 99 -2.49 9.74 -69.75
CA HIS A 99 -2.36 10.66 -68.62
C HIS A 99 -3.65 10.77 -67.80
N GLU A 100 -4.82 10.81 -68.44
CA GLU A 100 -6.12 10.80 -67.76
C GLU A 100 -6.32 9.53 -66.94
N ARG A 101 -5.94 8.36 -67.48
CA ARG A 101 -5.99 7.09 -66.73
C ARG A 101 -5.03 7.10 -65.54
N GLN A 102 -3.81 7.61 -65.71
CA GLN A 102 -2.85 7.73 -64.61
C GLN A 102 -3.34 8.70 -63.53
N ALA A 103 -3.90 9.84 -63.92
CA ALA A 103 -4.48 10.80 -62.99
C ALA A 103 -5.66 10.19 -62.22
N ALA A 104 -6.54 9.45 -62.89
CA ALA A 104 -7.63 8.72 -62.24
C ALA A 104 -7.11 7.67 -61.23
N ALA A 105 -6.13 6.85 -61.63
CA ALA A 105 -5.54 5.84 -60.76
C ALA A 105 -4.83 6.44 -59.53
N LEU A 106 -4.08 7.54 -59.72
CA LEU A 106 -3.44 8.26 -58.61
C LEU A 106 -4.47 8.92 -57.68
N THR A 107 -5.59 9.41 -58.23
CA THR A 107 -6.68 9.97 -57.43
C THR A 107 -7.33 8.90 -56.57
N GLU A 108 -7.62 7.73 -57.14
CA GLU A 108 -8.19 6.59 -56.42
C GLU A 108 -7.23 6.08 -55.32
N ALA A 109 -5.94 5.95 -55.63
CA ALA A 109 -4.93 5.57 -54.65
C ALA A 109 -4.82 6.59 -53.50
N ASN A 110 -4.86 7.89 -53.81
CA ASN A 110 -4.83 8.94 -52.78
C ASN A 110 -6.06 8.88 -51.86
N LEU A 111 -7.25 8.63 -52.40
CA LEU A 111 -8.46 8.45 -51.59
C LEU A 111 -8.33 7.23 -50.68
N ALA A 112 -7.87 6.09 -51.22
CA ALA A 112 -7.64 4.89 -50.42
C ALA A 112 -6.60 5.11 -49.30
N TYR A 113 -5.53 5.87 -49.57
CA TYR A 113 -4.55 6.24 -48.53
C TYR A 113 -5.15 7.17 -47.48
N GLN A 114 -6.00 8.12 -47.86
CA GLN A 114 -6.69 8.98 -46.90
C GLN A 114 -7.61 8.18 -45.99
N ASP A 115 -8.33 7.19 -46.53
CA ASP A 115 -9.17 6.30 -45.75
C ASP A 115 -8.35 5.46 -44.76
N GLN A 116 -7.20 4.91 -45.18
CA GLN A 116 -6.30 4.17 -44.30
C GLN A 116 -5.73 5.04 -43.17
N VAL A 117 -5.29 6.27 -43.50
CA VAL A 117 -4.80 7.22 -42.49
C VAL A 117 -5.90 7.56 -41.50
N SER A 118 -7.12 7.81 -41.96
CA SER A 118 -8.27 8.08 -41.10
C SER A 118 -8.56 6.91 -40.15
N ALA A 119 -8.54 5.67 -40.66
CA ALA A 119 -8.74 4.47 -39.85
C ALA A 119 -7.65 4.31 -38.77
N LEU A 120 -6.37 4.46 -39.15
CA LEU A 120 -5.24 4.38 -38.22
C LEU A 120 -5.27 5.48 -37.16
N VAL A 121 -5.71 6.69 -37.52
CA VAL A 121 -5.92 7.79 -36.55
C VAL A 121 -7.01 7.40 -35.54
N GLY A 122 -8.12 6.80 -36.01
CA GLY A 122 -9.17 6.30 -35.14
C GLY A 122 -8.69 5.21 -34.18
N GLU A 123 -7.91 4.25 -34.66
CA GLU A 123 -7.32 3.19 -33.83
C GLU A 123 -6.33 3.76 -32.79
N ARG A 124 -5.45 4.67 -33.21
CA ARG A 124 -4.52 5.36 -32.32
C ARG A 124 -5.26 6.09 -31.21
N ASP A 125 -6.32 6.81 -31.54
CA ASP A 125 -7.08 7.59 -30.56
C ASP A 125 -7.82 6.69 -29.57
N ARG A 126 -8.36 5.56 -30.04
CA ARG A 126 -8.94 4.53 -29.18
C ARG A 126 -7.90 3.94 -28.23
N LEU A 127 -6.73 3.53 -28.73
CA LEU A 127 -5.66 2.99 -27.90
C LEU A 127 -5.16 4.01 -26.88
N ALA A 128 -5.09 5.30 -27.24
CA ALA A 128 -4.73 6.37 -26.33
C ALA A 128 -5.74 6.52 -25.18
N GLN A 129 -7.04 6.36 -25.46
CA GLN A 129 -8.09 6.35 -24.44
C GLN A 129 -7.99 5.12 -23.53
N GLU A 130 -7.80 3.93 -24.11
CA GLU A 130 -7.64 2.67 -23.35
C GLU A 130 -6.42 2.75 -22.42
N ARG A 131 -5.27 3.23 -22.91
CA ARG A 131 -4.07 3.46 -22.09
C ARG A 131 -4.35 4.41 -20.93
N THR A 132 -5.10 5.48 -21.18
CA THR A 132 -5.47 6.47 -20.15
C THR A 132 -6.38 5.84 -19.09
N ALA A 133 -7.34 5.01 -19.50
CA ALA A 133 -8.23 4.29 -18.58
C ALA A 133 -7.44 3.30 -17.71
N LEU A 134 -6.59 2.48 -18.31
CA LEU A 134 -5.74 1.52 -17.59
C LEU A 134 -4.76 2.21 -16.63
N THR A 135 -4.24 3.39 -17.01
CA THR A 135 -3.37 4.16 -16.12
C THR A 135 -4.13 4.59 -14.86
N LYS A 136 -5.37 5.08 -15.01
CA LYS A 136 -6.22 5.46 -13.86
C LYS A 136 -6.59 4.27 -12.99
N GLU A 137 -6.90 3.13 -13.59
CA GLU A 137 -7.20 1.89 -12.86
C GLU A 137 -5.98 1.43 -12.05
N ARG A 138 -4.80 1.42 -12.68
CA ARG A 138 -3.53 1.13 -12.01
C ARG A 138 -3.29 2.07 -10.85
N ASP A 139 -3.49 3.37 -11.03
CA ASP A 139 -3.31 4.37 -9.96
C ASP A 139 -4.28 4.13 -8.79
N ALA A 140 -5.54 3.77 -9.08
CA ALA A 140 -6.53 3.44 -8.07
C ALA A 140 -6.15 2.18 -7.27
N LEU A 141 -5.72 1.12 -7.96
CA LEU A 141 -5.25 -0.11 -7.31
C LEU A 141 -3.99 0.11 -6.47
N VAL A 142 -3.07 0.95 -6.93
CA VAL A 142 -1.88 1.36 -6.17
C VAL A 142 -2.27 2.03 -4.86
N ALA A 143 -3.24 2.94 -4.90
CA ALA A 143 -3.75 3.65 -3.72
C ALA A 143 -4.50 2.71 -2.76
N GLU A 144 -5.31 1.79 -3.26
CA GLU A 144 -5.99 0.77 -2.45
C GLU A 144 -4.98 -0.12 -1.74
N ARG A 145 -3.95 -0.58 -2.45
CA ARG A 145 -2.87 -1.39 -1.88
C ARG A 145 -2.07 -0.63 -0.81
N ASP A 146 -1.83 0.67 -0.99
CA ASP A 146 -1.18 1.49 0.04
C ASP A 146 -2.07 1.65 1.29
N ALA A 147 -3.38 1.83 1.11
CA ALA A 147 -4.32 1.91 2.23
C ALA A 147 -4.45 0.58 3.00
N LEU A 148 -4.45 -0.54 2.29
CA LEU A 148 -4.43 -1.88 2.90
C LEU A 148 -3.15 -2.12 3.69
N ASN A 149 -1.99 -1.74 3.15
CA ASN A 149 -0.72 -1.84 3.87
C ASN A 149 -0.72 -1.01 5.15
N ALA A 150 -1.21 0.24 5.10
CA ALA A 150 -1.33 1.07 6.30
C ALA A 150 -2.27 0.44 7.35
N THR A 151 -3.33 -0.25 6.91
CA THR A 151 -4.23 -0.99 7.80
C THR A 151 -3.53 -2.19 8.43
N ILE A 152 -2.71 -2.92 7.66
CA ILE A 152 -1.90 -4.03 8.18
C ILE A 152 -0.93 -3.53 9.26
N ASP A 153 -0.21 -2.44 9.01
CA ASP A 153 0.74 -1.86 9.96
C ASP A 153 0.04 -1.46 11.29
N ASP A 154 -1.16 -0.89 11.21
CA ASP A 154 -1.97 -0.52 12.39
C ASP A 154 -2.44 -1.76 13.17
N LEU A 155 -2.86 -2.82 12.46
CA LEU A 155 -3.24 -4.09 13.08
C LEU A 155 -2.04 -4.77 13.75
N GLU A 156 -0.86 -4.76 13.13
CA GLU A 156 0.36 -5.32 13.71
C GLU A 156 0.75 -4.59 15.01
N SER A 157 0.69 -3.25 15.00
CA SER A 157 0.89 -2.43 16.19
C SER A 157 -0.10 -2.77 17.31
N THR A 158 -1.38 -2.90 16.97
CA THR A 158 -2.45 -3.26 17.91
C THR A 158 -2.24 -4.66 18.50
N VAL A 159 -1.84 -5.63 17.68
CA VAL A 159 -1.52 -6.99 18.13
C VAL A 159 -0.33 -6.99 19.09
N ALA A 160 0.73 -6.23 18.79
CA ALA A 160 1.89 -6.12 19.67
C ALA A 160 1.51 -5.52 21.05
N GLU A 161 0.65 -4.50 21.06
CA GLU A 161 0.15 -3.91 22.31
C GLU A 161 -0.71 -4.90 23.11
N TYR A 162 -1.60 -5.67 22.46
CA TYR A 162 -2.36 -6.71 23.14
C TYR A 162 -1.47 -7.83 23.71
N GLN A 163 -0.44 -8.25 22.97
CA GLN A 163 0.52 -9.24 23.47
C GLN A 163 1.23 -8.74 24.73
N LYS A 164 1.63 -7.45 24.75
CA LYS A 164 2.22 -6.82 25.93
C LYS A 164 1.26 -6.77 27.10
N GLN A 165 -0.02 -6.43 26.87
CA GLN A 165 -1.05 -6.43 27.91
C GLN A 165 -1.27 -7.83 28.51
N VAL A 166 -1.31 -8.87 27.67
CA VAL A 166 -1.42 -10.26 28.13
C VAL A 166 -0.20 -10.66 28.96
N ALA A 167 1.00 -10.30 28.53
CA ALA A 167 2.22 -10.58 29.30
C ALA A 167 2.21 -9.91 30.68
N ASP A 168 1.80 -8.64 30.76
CA ASP A 168 1.67 -7.91 32.02
C ASP A 168 0.61 -8.52 32.95
N LEU A 169 -0.57 -8.86 32.41
CA LEU A 169 -1.62 -9.53 33.18
C LEU A 169 -1.17 -10.88 33.73
N ASN A 170 -0.46 -11.69 32.93
CA ASN A 170 0.08 -12.96 33.39
C ASN A 170 1.13 -12.78 34.48
N ALA A 171 1.98 -11.76 34.39
CA ALA A 171 2.93 -11.43 35.44
C ALA A 171 2.23 -11.04 36.75
N ARG A 172 1.18 -10.21 36.67
CA ARG A 172 0.36 -9.82 37.83
C ARG A 172 -0.37 -11.01 38.46
N LEU A 173 -0.96 -11.89 37.66
CA LEU A 173 -1.61 -13.10 38.16
C LEU A 173 -0.61 -14.04 38.85
N GLY A 174 0.59 -14.18 38.27
CA GLY A 174 1.67 -14.95 38.89
C GLY A 174 2.07 -14.37 40.26
N GLU A 175 2.15 -13.05 40.37
CA GLU A 175 2.48 -12.38 41.63
C GLU A 175 1.37 -12.51 42.67
N GLN A 176 0.11 -12.29 42.28
CA GLN A 176 -1.05 -12.53 43.15
C GLN A 176 -1.08 -13.98 43.67
N GLY A 177 -0.74 -14.96 42.83
CA GLY A 177 -0.64 -16.36 43.22
C GLY A 177 0.43 -16.62 44.30
N ARG A 178 1.59 -15.95 44.20
CA ARG A 178 2.64 -16.02 45.24
C ARG A 178 2.18 -15.40 46.54
N GLN A 179 1.56 -14.22 46.48
CA GLN A 179 1.04 -13.52 47.66
C GLN A 179 -0.04 -14.34 48.37
N LEU A 180 -0.96 -14.96 47.64
CA LEU A 180 -1.98 -15.84 48.22
C LEU A 180 -1.37 -17.07 48.90
N THR A 181 -0.34 -17.66 48.30
CA THR A 181 0.38 -18.80 48.91
C THR A 181 1.04 -18.38 50.21
N GLN A 182 1.75 -17.24 50.22
CA GLN A 182 2.38 -16.70 51.43
C GLN A 182 1.36 -16.40 52.52
N ALA A 183 0.27 -15.71 52.17
CA ALA A 183 -0.79 -15.40 53.13
C ALA A 183 -1.45 -16.67 53.73
N ARG A 184 -1.61 -17.73 52.93
CA ARG A 184 -2.11 -19.02 53.42
C ARG A 184 -1.14 -19.72 54.36
N GLU A 185 0.16 -19.70 54.04
CA GLU A 185 1.19 -20.25 54.93
C GLU A 185 1.24 -19.49 56.26
N GLU A 186 1.17 -18.17 56.22
CA GLU A 186 1.12 -17.33 57.43
C GLU A 186 -0.13 -17.60 58.26
N ALA A 187 -1.30 -17.66 57.63
CA ALA A 187 -2.55 -17.98 58.30
C ALA A 187 -2.50 -19.37 58.96
N SER A 188 -1.94 -20.37 58.27
CA SER A 188 -1.75 -21.71 58.83
C SER A 188 -0.81 -21.70 60.04
N ARG A 189 0.32 -20.98 59.96
CA ARG A 189 1.24 -20.82 61.11
C ARG A 189 0.56 -20.12 62.29
N GLN A 190 -0.25 -19.11 62.03
CA GLN A 190 -1.01 -18.41 63.08
C GLN A 190 -2.04 -19.33 63.73
N GLN A 191 -2.75 -20.12 62.93
CA GLN A 191 -3.71 -21.10 63.44
C GLN A 191 -3.04 -22.12 64.35
N THR A 192 -1.91 -22.72 63.94
CA THR A 192 -1.17 -23.66 64.78
C THR A 192 -0.72 -23.02 66.11
N ARG A 193 -0.22 -21.78 66.07
CA ARG A 193 0.14 -21.04 67.30
C ARG A 193 -1.06 -20.77 68.21
N ALA A 194 -2.21 -20.46 67.63
CA ALA A 194 -3.44 -20.26 68.40
C ALA A 194 -3.90 -21.57 69.06
N GLU A 195 -3.90 -22.69 68.33
CA GLU A 195 -4.22 -24.01 68.84
C GLU A 195 -3.27 -24.44 69.98
N GLU A 196 -1.96 -24.21 69.82
CA GLU A 196 -0.97 -24.46 70.87
C GLU A 196 -1.20 -23.60 72.12
N ALA A 197 -1.51 -22.30 71.93
CA ALA A 197 -1.81 -21.39 73.04
C ALA A 197 -3.11 -21.75 73.77
N GLU A 198 -4.14 -22.18 73.04
CA GLU A 198 -5.39 -22.69 73.61
C GLU A 198 -5.16 -23.96 74.42
N ALA A 199 -4.41 -24.93 73.87
CA ALA A 199 -4.06 -26.16 74.57
C ALA A 199 -3.27 -25.86 75.87
N PHE A 200 -2.30 -24.96 75.79
CA PHE A 200 -1.56 -24.48 76.97
C PHE A 200 -2.48 -23.81 78.00
N GLY A 201 -3.38 -22.93 77.55
CA GLY A 201 -4.33 -22.23 78.41
C GLY A 201 -5.28 -23.17 79.15
N VAL A 202 -5.77 -24.23 78.48
CA VAL A 202 -6.61 -25.27 79.09
C VAL A 202 -5.85 -25.99 80.20
N ILE A 203 -4.61 -26.42 79.95
CA ILE A 203 -3.80 -27.13 80.97
C ILE A 203 -3.52 -26.20 82.16
N MET A 204 -3.16 -24.94 81.92
CA MET A 204 -2.93 -23.98 83.00
C MET A 204 -4.17 -23.73 83.85
N SER A 205 -5.36 -23.70 83.25
CA SER A 205 -6.61 -23.57 84.01
C SER A 205 -6.85 -24.75 84.96
N GLN A 206 -6.48 -25.97 84.54
CA GLN A 206 -6.56 -27.17 85.38
C GLN A 206 -5.53 -27.14 86.51
N VAL A 207 -4.31 -26.66 86.24
CA VAL A 207 -3.27 -26.47 87.27
C VAL A 207 -3.73 -25.49 88.34
N VAL A 208 -4.31 -24.34 87.95
CA VAL A 208 -4.85 -23.36 88.91
C VAL A 208 -5.98 -23.95 89.75
N ALA A 209 -6.86 -24.76 89.14
CA ALA A 209 -7.91 -25.45 89.88
C ALA A 209 -7.34 -26.45 90.91
N LEU A 210 -6.32 -27.23 90.52
CA LEU A 210 -5.60 -28.13 91.45
C LEU A 210 -4.90 -27.35 92.56
N ASP A 211 -4.27 -26.21 92.26
CA ASP A 211 -3.61 -25.38 93.27
C ASP A 211 -4.60 -24.90 94.34
N ASN A 212 -5.84 -24.56 93.95
CA ASN A 212 -6.90 -24.22 94.89
C ASN A 212 -7.35 -25.43 95.74
N GLU A 213 -7.42 -26.62 95.14
CA GLU A 213 -7.75 -27.85 95.87
C GLU A 213 -6.65 -28.24 96.87
N ILE A 214 -5.38 -28.13 96.44
CA ILE A 214 -4.20 -28.30 97.29
C ILE A 214 -4.26 -27.35 98.48
N HIS A 215 -4.55 -26.06 98.25
CA HIS A 215 -4.68 -25.08 99.32
C HIS A 215 -5.77 -25.48 100.33
N THR A 216 -6.94 -25.89 99.83
CA THR A 216 -8.06 -26.35 100.67
C THR A 216 -7.69 -27.59 101.50
N GLU A 217 -6.97 -28.55 100.92
CA GLU A 217 -6.52 -29.75 101.65
C GLU A 217 -5.42 -29.45 102.68
N PHE A 218 -4.56 -28.46 102.43
CA PHE A 218 -3.62 -27.98 103.45
C PHE A 218 -4.33 -27.37 104.64
N GLU A 219 -5.39 -26.58 104.43
CA GLU A 219 -6.21 -26.05 105.53
C GLU A 219 -6.86 -27.19 106.34
N ARG A 220 -7.40 -28.22 105.66
CA ARG A 220 -7.96 -29.41 106.32
C ARG A 220 -6.92 -30.15 107.16
N LEU A 221 -5.73 -30.36 106.61
CA LEU A 221 -4.62 -30.97 107.34
C LEU A 221 -4.22 -30.15 108.56
N PHE A 222 -4.06 -28.83 108.40
CA PHE A 222 -3.71 -27.93 109.48
C PHE A 222 -4.75 -27.96 110.61
N ASN A 223 -6.03 -27.91 110.25
CA ASN A 223 -7.13 -27.99 111.21
C ASN A 223 -7.15 -29.35 111.93
N ALA A 224 -6.94 -30.46 111.22
CA ALA A 224 -6.86 -31.79 111.82
C ALA A 224 -5.69 -31.90 112.83
N VAL A 225 -4.52 -31.35 112.50
CA VAL A 225 -3.37 -31.29 113.42
C VAL A 225 -3.65 -30.41 114.63
N ALA A 226 -4.32 -29.27 114.44
CA ALA A 226 -4.75 -28.39 115.52
C ALA A 226 -5.76 -29.08 116.45
N ASP A 227 -6.74 -29.79 115.89
CA ASP A 227 -7.72 -30.58 116.64
C ASP A 227 -7.07 -31.74 117.40
N MET A 228 -6.08 -32.40 116.79
CA MET A 228 -5.28 -33.43 117.45
C MET A 228 -4.54 -32.86 118.68
N ASN A 229 -3.87 -31.72 118.55
CA ASN A 229 -3.22 -31.03 119.68
C ASN A 229 -4.22 -30.60 120.76
N LYS A 230 -5.40 -30.12 120.37
CA LYS A 230 -6.49 -29.76 121.30
C LYS A 230 -7.01 -30.96 122.06
N ALA A 231 -7.28 -32.09 121.39
CA ALA A 231 -7.75 -33.33 121.98
C ALA A 231 -6.71 -33.96 122.93
N TYR A 232 -5.42 -33.88 122.56
CA TYR A 232 -4.32 -34.31 123.42
C TYR A 232 -4.30 -33.53 124.75
N ARG A 233 -4.40 -32.20 124.69
CA ARG A 233 -4.41 -31.33 125.88
C ARG A 233 -5.63 -31.56 126.80
N SER A 234 -6.77 -31.94 126.24
CA SER A 234 -8.00 -32.19 127.01
C SER A 234 -8.15 -33.64 127.48
N GLY A 235 -7.18 -34.52 127.19
CA GLY A 235 -7.23 -35.94 127.56
C GLY A 235 -8.28 -36.75 126.80
N ASN A 236 -8.80 -36.25 125.68
CA ASN A 236 -9.80 -36.93 124.85
C ASN A 236 -9.12 -37.84 123.82
N SER A 237 -8.86 -39.09 124.19
CA SER A 237 -8.19 -40.07 123.33
C SER A 237 -8.95 -40.36 122.03
N VAL A 238 -10.28 -40.47 122.08
CA VAL A 238 -11.12 -40.75 120.91
C VAL A 238 -11.04 -39.61 119.89
N GLY A 239 -11.12 -38.36 120.37
CA GLY A 239 -10.98 -37.18 119.52
C GLY A 239 -9.59 -37.06 118.89
N TYR A 240 -8.54 -37.46 119.62
CA TYR A 240 -7.18 -37.48 119.09
C TYR A 240 -7.04 -38.46 117.92
N PHE A 241 -7.51 -39.71 118.06
CA PHE A 241 -7.41 -40.71 116.99
C PHE A 241 -8.19 -40.31 115.74
N ALA A 242 -9.39 -39.76 115.89
CA ALA A 242 -10.18 -39.29 114.75
C ALA A 242 -9.48 -38.14 113.99
N ALA A 243 -8.88 -37.18 114.71
CA ALA A 243 -8.14 -36.08 114.11
C ALA A 243 -6.83 -36.55 113.45
N TYR A 244 -6.15 -37.53 114.04
CA TYR A 244 -4.96 -38.18 113.45
C TYR A 244 -5.29 -38.89 112.13
N GLU A 245 -6.39 -39.65 112.09
CA GLU A 245 -6.83 -40.32 110.86
C GLU A 245 -7.21 -39.31 109.76
N ALA A 246 -7.90 -38.22 110.13
CA ALA A 246 -8.21 -37.13 109.21
C ALA A 246 -6.94 -36.48 108.65
N ALA A 247 -5.91 -36.26 109.49
CA ALA A 247 -4.62 -35.73 109.05
C ALA A 247 -3.91 -36.67 108.07
N LEU A 248 -3.87 -37.98 108.33
CA LEU A 248 -3.30 -38.96 107.39
C LEU A 248 -4.04 -38.98 106.06
N LYS A 249 -5.38 -38.88 106.08
CA LYS A 249 -6.20 -38.85 104.87
C LYS A 249 -5.93 -37.60 104.04
N SER A 250 -5.85 -36.43 104.66
CA SER A 250 -5.50 -35.19 103.96
C SER A 250 -4.06 -35.22 103.43
N ALA A 251 -3.10 -35.78 104.18
CA ALA A 251 -1.72 -35.96 103.69
C ALA A 251 -1.66 -36.85 102.44
N ALA A 252 -2.35 -38.00 102.45
CA ALA A 252 -2.42 -38.87 101.27
C ALA A 252 -3.13 -38.21 100.08
N ARG A 253 -4.14 -37.36 100.34
CA ARG A 253 -4.82 -36.59 99.28
C ARG A 253 -3.89 -35.53 98.69
N LEU A 254 -3.11 -34.83 99.51
CA LEU A 254 -2.11 -33.86 99.04
C LEU A 254 -1.08 -34.51 98.11
N ASP A 255 -0.58 -35.70 98.45
CA ASP A 255 0.35 -36.45 97.59
C ASP A 255 -0.26 -36.74 96.20
N GLN A 256 -1.54 -37.13 96.16
CA GLN A 256 -2.26 -37.34 94.89
C GLN A 256 -2.38 -36.05 94.07
N LEU A 257 -2.80 -34.95 94.70
CA LEU A 257 -2.98 -33.67 94.03
C LEU A 257 -1.66 -33.11 93.49
N PHE A 258 -0.56 -33.25 94.23
CA PHE A 258 0.76 -32.87 93.74
C PHE A 258 1.23 -33.75 92.57
N ALA A 259 0.95 -35.05 92.61
CA ALA A 259 1.27 -35.95 91.50
C ALA A 259 0.45 -35.61 90.24
N GLU A 260 -0.83 -35.27 90.40
CA GLU A 260 -1.70 -34.81 89.30
C GLU A 260 -1.22 -33.48 88.72
N ARG A 261 -0.87 -32.52 89.58
CA ARG A 261 -0.29 -31.23 89.18
C ARG A 261 1.01 -31.41 88.39
N ALA A 262 1.93 -32.25 88.88
CA ALA A 262 3.19 -32.54 88.21
C ALA A 262 2.97 -33.18 86.83
N ARG A 263 1.97 -34.05 86.68
CA ARG A 263 1.62 -34.64 85.39
C ARG A 263 1.12 -33.60 84.38
N LEU A 264 0.29 -32.65 84.82
CA LEU A 264 -0.20 -31.58 83.95
C LEU A 264 0.91 -30.62 83.53
N LEU A 265 1.80 -30.24 84.46
CA LEU A 265 2.96 -29.40 84.14
C LEU A 265 3.91 -30.09 83.15
N ALA A 266 4.13 -31.40 83.31
CA ALA A 266 4.95 -32.17 82.38
C ALA A 266 4.38 -32.17 80.95
N GLN A 267 3.06 -32.07 80.78
CA GLN A 267 2.42 -31.97 79.46
C GLN A 267 2.72 -30.66 78.73
N ILE A 268 3.05 -29.59 79.47
CA ILE A 268 3.45 -28.29 78.92
C ILE A 268 4.95 -28.00 79.07
N GLY A 269 5.74 -29.02 79.43
CA GLY A 269 7.21 -28.94 79.51
C GLY A 269 7.77 -28.32 80.79
N TYR A 270 7.02 -28.35 81.90
CA TYR A 270 7.44 -27.84 83.23
C TYR A 270 7.50 -28.94 84.29
#